data_AF-A0A350C678-F1
#
_entry.id   AF-A0A350C678-F1
#
_cell.length_a   1.000
_cell.length_b   1.000
_cell.length_c   1.000
_cell.angle_alpha   90.00
_cell.angle_beta   90.00
_cell.angle_gamma   90.00
#
_symmetry.space_group_name_H-M   'P 1'
#
loop_
_entity.id
_entity.type
_entity.pdbx_description
1 polymer ?
#
loop_
_entity_poly.entity_id
_entity_poly.type
_entity_poly.pdbx_seq_one_letter_code
_entity_poly.pdbx_strand_id
1 'polypeptide(L)'
;MKEYHEIQATKEWIHNFIIHYNICPFAKRVWDHQEVGYYVERGENIELLILSFISKLKTEKISTFFLLYLTQFPNYLDFLDFYYSCEAILEDKDYDAEYQVVAFHPEYLFAGEDSKDPSHKTNRSPYPMIHVLRRDQVEKAIESYGDTDEIPRRNIELLRKLG
;
A
#
# COMPACT_ATOMS: atom_id res chain seq x y z
N MET A 1 10.03 -5.03 20.62
CA MET A 1 11.10 -4.13 20.15
C MET A 1 11.31 -4.19 18.64
N LYS A 2 11.36 -5.38 18.00
CA LYS A 2 11.54 -5.48 16.53
C LYS A 2 10.41 -4.82 15.72
N GLU A 3 9.15 -5.08 16.05
CA GLU A 3 7.98 -4.49 15.35
C GLU A 3 7.99 -2.95 15.28
N TYR A 4 8.51 -2.29 16.31
CA TYR A 4 8.63 -0.84 16.32
C TYR A 4 9.57 -0.35 15.22
N HIS A 5 10.62 -1.11 14.91
CA HIS A 5 11.59 -0.74 13.87
C HIS A 5 10.98 -0.83 12.47
N GLU A 6 10.27 -1.91 12.14
CA GLU A 6 9.70 -2.08 10.79
C GLU A 6 8.55 -1.09 10.52
N ILE A 7 7.72 -0.83 11.54
CA ILE A 7 6.70 0.21 11.47
C ILE A 7 7.35 1.59 11.35
N GLN A 8 8.43 1.86 12.10
CA GLN A 8 9.14 3.12 12.02
C GLN A 8 9.80 3.33 10.65
N ALA A 9 10.41 2.31 10.06
CA ALA A 9 10.97 2.38 8.71
C ALA A 9 9.87 2.65 7.65
N THR A 10 8.70 2.04 7.80
CA THR A 10 7.55 2.30 6.93
C THR A 10 7.06 3.74 7.09
N LYS A 11 6.95 4.22 8.32
CA LYS A 11 6.61 5.61 8.65
C LYS A 11 7.60 6.61 8.05
N GLU A 12 8.89 6.35 8.18
CA GLU A 12 9.95 7.17 7.60
C GLU A 12 9.90 7.17 6.07
N TRP A 13 9.63 6.02 5.44
CA TRP A 13 9.42 5.95 3.99
C TRP A 13 8.19 6.78 3.56
N ILE A 14 7.06 6.67 4.26
CA ILE A 14 5.88 7.49 3.97
C ILE A 14 6.22 8.97 4.08
N HIS A 15 6.90 9.39 5.15
CA HIS A 15 7.22 10.80 5.37
C HIS A 15 8.27 11.32 4.37
N ASN A 16 9.40 10.62 4.23
CA ASN A 16 10.57 11.10 3.50
C ASN A 16 10.48 10.86 1.99
N PHE A 17 9.59 9.98 1.54
CA PHE A 17 9.41 9.70 0.13
C PHE A 17 8.00 10.06 -0.33
N ILE A 18 6.96 9.42 0.21
CA ILE A 18 5.59 9.60 -0.28
C ILE A 18 5.09 11.03 -0.07
N ILE A 19 5.24 11.58 1.14
CA ILE A 19 4.81 12.94 1.47
C ILE A 19 5.79 13.97 0.91
N HIS A 20 7.10 13.77 1.10
CA HIS A 20 8.13 14.71 0.65
C HIS A 20 8.08 14.99 -0.87
N TYR A 21 7.99 13.93 -1.69
CA TYR A 21 7.87 14.06 -3.15
C TYR A 21 6.41 14.20 -3.62
N ASN A 22 5.47 14.29 -2.67
CA ASN A 22 4.03 14.36 -2.90
C ASN A 22 3.50 13.22 -3.79
N ILE A 23 4.08 12.01 -3.74
CA ILE A 23 3.73 10.86 -4.59
C ILE A 23 2.24 10.53 -4.48
N CYS A 24 1.71 10.53 -3.25
CA CYS A 24 0.28 10.46 -2.98
C CYS A 24 -0.16 11.77 -2.30
N PRO A 25 -0.98 12.61 -2.95
CA PRO A 25 -1.39 13.90 -2.38
C PRO A 25 -2.28 13.76 -1.15
N PHE A 26 -2.91 12.60 -0.96
CA PHE A 26 -3.79 12.34 0.18
C PHE A 26 -3.02 11.97 1.44
N ALA A 27 -1.78 11.49 1.31
CA ALA A 27 -1.02 10.90 2.41
C ALA A 27 -0.74 11.91 3.54
N LYS A 28 -0.46 13.18 3.21
CA LYS A 28 -0.12 14.20 4.21
C LYS A 28 -1.23 14.43 5.23
N ARG A 29 -2.48 14.54 4.77
CA ARG A 29 -3.63 14.78 5.65
C ARG A 29 -3.77 13.64 6.66
N VAL A 30 -3.86 12.41 6.17
CA VAL A 30 -4.06 11.22 7.01
C VAL A 30 -2.88 11.04 7.97
N TRP A 31 -1.67 11.36 7.52
CA TRP A 31 -0.47 11.36 8.36
C TRP A 31 -0.55 12.37 9.50
N ASP A 32 -0.87 13.63 9.20
CA ASP A 32 -0.95 14.71 10.19
C ASP A 32 -2.04 14.43 11.24
N HIS A 33 -3.13 13.77 10.85
CA HIS A 33 -4.20 13.32 11.75
C HIS A 33 -3.92 11.99 12.46
N GLN A 34 -2.79 11.33 12.17
CA GLN A 34 -2.42 10.02 12.74
C GLN A 34 -3.46 8.91 12.47
N GLU A 35 -4.12 8.97 11.32
CA GLU A 35 -5.23 8.09 10.92
C GLU A 35 -4.78 6.86 10.11
N VAL A 36 -3.52 6.43 10.27
CA VAL A 36 -2.97 5.26 9.58
C VAL A 36 -2.65 4.15 10.58
N GLY A 37 -3.28 2.99 10.41
CA GLY A 37 -2.95 1.77 11.13
C GLY A 37 -1.72 1.06 10.52
N TYR A 38 -0.92 0.41 11.35
CA TYR A 38 0.23 -0.39 10.90
C TYR A 38 0.24 -1.73 11.63
N TYR A 39 0.21 -2.82 10.88
CA TYR A 39 0.12 -4.18 11.41
C TYR A 39 1.21 -5.05 10.79
N VAL A 40 1.91 -5.79 11.64
CA VAL A 40 2.99 -6.68 11.22
C VAL A 40 2.50 -8.12 11.20
N GLU A 41 2.62 -8.76 10.04
CA GLU A 41 2.31 -10.16 9.79
C GLU A 41 3.60 -10.97 9.72
N ARG A 42 3.65 -12.06 10.51
CA ARG A 42 4.81 -12.98 10.59
C ARG A 42 4.43 -14.43 10.27
N GLY A 43 3.21 -14.66 9.80
CA GLY A 43 2.77 -15.99 9.37
C GLY A 43 3.57 -16.47 8.16
N GLU A 44 3.99 -17.73 8.16
CA GLU A 44 4.65 -18.36 7.01
C GLU A 44 3.69 -19.18 6.14
N ASN A 45 2.45 -19.35 6.59
CA ASN A 45 1.41 -20.06 5.88
C ASN A 45 0.46 -19.08 5.22
N ILE A 46 0.30 -19.19 3.89
CA ILE A 46 -0.51 -18.28 3.07
C ILE A 46 -1.98 -18.28 3.51
N GLU A 47 -2.56 -19.43 3.85
CA GLU A 47 -3.95 -19.52 4.32
C GLU A 47 -4.13 -18.75 5.63
N LEU A 48 -3.17 -18.85 6.56
CA LEU A 48 -3.20 -18.08 7.81
C LEU A 48 -3.06 -16.57 7.56
N LEU A 49 -2.23 -16.16 6.61
CA LEU A 49 -2.11 -14.75 6.21
C LEU A 49 -3.41 -14.22 5.61
N ILE A 50 -4.09 -15.01 4.77
CA ILE A 50 -5.41 -14.70 4.22
C ILE A 50 -6.45 -14.54 5.35
N LEU A 51 -6.48 -15.48 6.30
CA LEU A 51 -7.39 -15.40 7.44
C LEU A 51 -7.12 -14.16 8.29
N SER A 52 -5.85 -13.80 8.50
CA SER A 52 -5.47 -12.56 9.19
C SER A 52 -5.96 -11.32 8.44
N PHE A 53 -5.74 -11.26 7.12
CA PHE A 53 -6.23 -10.19 6.26
C PHE A 53 -7.75 -9.99 6.39
N ILE A 54 -8.53 -11.08 6.25
CA ILE A 54 -10.00 -11.03 6.39
C ILE A 54 -10.41 -10.58 7.80
N SER A 55 -9.73 -11.09 8.83
CA SER A 55 -9.99 -10.71 10.22
C SER A 55 -9.77 -9.21 10.45
N LYS A 56 -8.73 -8.65 9.84
CA LYS A 56 -8.41 -7.21 9.92
C LYS A 56 -9.49 -6.36 9.26
N LEU A 57 -9.97 -6.73 8.07
CA LEU A 57 -11.07 -6.02 7.41
C LEU A 57 -12.32 -5.93 8.31
N LYS A 58 -12.64 -7.00 9.05
CA LYS A 58 -13.83 -7.05 9.92
C LYS A 58 -13.69 -6.26 11.21
N THR A 59 -12.48 -6.18 11.75
CA THR A 59 -12.24 -5.66 13.11
C THR A 59 -11.73 -4.23 13.13
N GLU A 60 -11.09 -3.79 12.05
CA GLU A 60 -10.45 -2.50 12.00
C GLU A 60 -11.44 -1.37 11.77
N LYS A 61 -11.36 -0.34 12.61
CA LYS A 61 -12.21 0.86 12.54
C LYS A 61 -11.51 2.03 11.86
N ILE A 62 -10.17 1.97 11.76
CA ILE A 62 -9.39 2.98 11.05
C ILE A 62 -9.69 2.88 9.55
N SER A 63 -9.80 4.03 8.89
CA SER A 63 -10.13 4.14 7.48
C SER A 63 -9.04 3.62 6.54
N THR A 64 -7.80 3.58 7.01
CA THR A 64 -6.67 3.11 6.24
C THR A 64 -5.57 2.49 7.10
N PHE A 65 -5.01 1.38 6.63
CA PHE A 65 -3.95 0.69 7.35
C PHE A 65 -3.04 -0.12 6.42
N PHE A 66 -1.81 -0.36 6.86
CA PHE A 66 -0.86 -1.23 6.19
C PHE A 66 -0.73 -2.56 6.92
N LEU A 67 -0.72 -3.65 6.15
CA LEU A 67 -0.30 -4.98 6.59
C LEU A 67 1.09 -5.27 6.04
N LEU A 68 2.08 -5.40 6.92
CA LEU A 68 3.50 -5.61 6.59
C LEU A 68 3.83 -7.09 6.72
N TYR A 69 4.24 -7.74 5.63
CA TYR A 69 4.57 -9.17 5.62
C TYR A 69 6.09 -9.36 5.72
N LEU A 70 6.58 -9.76 6.90
CA LEU A 70 8.03 -9.76 7.18
C LEU A 70 8.73 -11.12 7.01
N THR A 71 7.97 -12.21 7.04
CA THR A 71 8.51 -13.58 6.94
C THR A 71 8.14 -14.26 5.62
N GLN A 72 7.36 -13.57 4.78
CA GLN A 72 6.90 -14.07 3.49
C GLN A 72 7.19 -13.06 2.39
N PHE A 73 7.09 -13.54 1.16
CA PHE A 73 7.22 -12.74 -0.06
C PHE A 73 8.57 -12.04 -0.25
N PRO A 74 9.71 -12.75 -0.17
CA PRO A 74 10.98 -12.20 -0.65
C PRO A 74 10.99 -12.01 -2.18
N ASN A 75 10.12 -12.73 -2.90
CA ASN A 75 9.95 -12.64 -4.34
C ASN A 75 8.67 -11.84 -4.66
N TYR A 76 8.78 -10.88 -5.58
CA TYR A 76 7.66 -10.03 -5.99
C TYR A 76 6.51 -10.77 -6.69
N LEU A 77 6.78 -11.81 -7.47
CA LEU A 77 5.72 -12.55 -8.17
C LEU A 77 4.87 -13.36 -7.19
N ASP A 78 5.50 -14.00 -6.20
CA ASP A 78 4.78 -14.70 -5.13
C ASP A 78 3.91 -13.71 -4.31
N PHE A 79 4.44 -12.50 -4.07
CA PHE A 79 3.66 -11.41 -3.45
C PHE A 79 2.44 -11.02 -4.29
N LEU A 80 2.63 -10.93 -5.61
CA LEU A 80 1.61 -10.49 -6.54
C LEU A 80 0.45 -11.50 -6.62
N ASP A 81 0.75 -12.80 -6.63
CA ASP A 81 -0.26 -13.86 -6.54
C ASP A 81 -1.07 -13.78 -5.24
N PHE A 82 -0.40 -13.49 -4.12
CA PHE A 82 -1.08 -13.27 -2.85
C PHE A 82 -1.95 -12.00 -2.85
N TYR A 83 -1.45 -10.90 -3.42
CA TYR A 83 -2.20 -9.66 -3.60
C TYR A 83 -3.48 -9.89 -4.42
N TYR A 84 -3.39 -10.60 -5.55
CA TYR A 84 -4.57 -10.93 -6.35
C TYR A 84 -5.56 -11.83 -5.61
N SER A 85 -5.06 -12.71 -4.74
CA SER A 85 -5.92 -13.49 -3.85
C SER A 85 -6.67 -12.59 -2.86
N CYS A 86 -6.02 -11.57 -2.31
CA CYS A 86 -6.67 -10.57 -1.47
C CYS A 86 -7.74 -9.77 -2.24
N GLU A 87 -7.48 -9.35 -3.48
CA GLU A 87 -8.47 -8.67 -4.33
C GLU A 87 -9.69 -9.57 -4.59
N ALA A 88 -9.47 -10.81 -5.03
CA ALA A 88 -10.55 -11.77 -5.28
C ALA A 88 -11.40 -12.02 -4.03
N ILE A 89 -10.78 -12.06 -2.84
CA ILE A 89 -11.50 -12.21 -1.57
C ILE A 89 -12.38 -11.00 -1.26
N LEU A 90 -11.96 -9.79 -1.63
CA LEU A 90 -12.81 -8.60 -1.45
C LEU A 90 -14.06 -8.73 -2.32
N GLU A 91 -13.90 -9.11 -3.58
CA GLU A 91 -15.02 -9.32 -4.52
C GLU A 91 -15.94 -10.45 -4.06
N ASP A 92 -15.39 -11.62 -3.73
CA ASP A 92 -16.15 -12.80 -3.29
C ASP A 92 -16.95 -12.58 -1.99
N LYS A 93 -16.58 -11.56 -1.20
CA LYS A 93 -17.22 -11.21 0.08
C LYS A 93 -18.02 -9.93 0.04
N ASP A 94 -18.19 -9.32 -1.14
CA ASP A 94 -18.82 -8.01 -1.33
C ASP A 94 -18.16 -6.89 -0.49
N TYR A 95 -16.87 -7.06 -0.16
CA TYR A 95 -16.07 -6.07 0.56
C TYR A 95 -15.39 -5.09 -0.38
N ASP A 96 -15.35 -5.36 -1.68
CA ASP A 96 -14.84 -4.49 -2.73
C ASP A 96 -15.65 -3.18 -2.87
N ALA A 97 -16.92 -3.17 -2.43
CA ALA A 97 -17.71 -1.94 -2.33
C ALA A 97 -17.24 -1.00 -1.19
N GLU A 98 -16.67 -1.56 -0.11
CA GLU A 98 -16.26 -0.81 1.08
C GLU A 98 -14.75 -0.54 1.12
N TYR A 99 -13.96 -1.49 0.63
CA TYR A 99 -12.50 -1.48 0.69
C TYR A 99 -11.87 -1.56 -0.70
N GLN A 100 -10.68 -1.00 -0.81
CA GLN A 100 -9.75 -1.25 -1.90
C GLN A 100 -8.38 -1.56 -1.31
N VAL A 101 -7.55 -2.28 -2.06
CA VAL A 101 -6.18 -2.63 -1.68
C VAL A 101 -5.18 -2.10 -2.69
N VAL A 102 -3.98 -1.78 -2.21
CA VAL A 102 -2.85 -1.39 -3.06
C VAL A 102 -1.61 -2.18 -2.65
N ALA A 103 -0.95 -2.76 -3.65
CA ALA A 103 0.29 -3.51 -3.50
C ALA A 103 1.51 -2.57 -3.40
N PHE A 104 2.35 -2.81 -2.39
CA PHE A 104 3.67 -2.22 -2.25
C PHE A 104 4.70 -3.33 -1.99
N HIS A 105 5.83 -3.29 -2.70
CA HIS A 105 6.87 -4.32 -2.57
C HIS A 105 8.27 -3.74 -2.83
N PRO A 106 9.34 -4.15 -2.13
CA PRO A 106 10.69 -3.64 -2.38
C PRO A 106 11.16 -3.81 -3.82
N GLU A 107 10.75 -4.91 -4.44
CA GLU A 107 11.03 -5.25 -5.84
C GLU A 107 9.84 -4.97 -6.79
N TYR A 108 8.92 -4.07 -6.42
CA TYR A 108 7.76 -3.77 -7.28
C TYR A 108 8.21 -3.36 -8.69
N LEU A 109 7.50 -3.90 -9.69
CA LEU A 109 7.68 -3.62 -11.12
C LEU A 109 6.32 -3.44 -11.81
N PHE A 110 6.07 -2.27 -12.39
CA PHE A 110 4.96 -2.06 -13.32
C PHE A 110 5.13 -2.91 -14.58
N ALA A 111 4.06 -3.61 -14.95
CA ALA A 111 4.01 -4.38 -16.18
C ALA A 111 4.22 -3.47 -17.40
N GLY A 112 5.10 -3.88 -18.32
CA GLY A 112 5.38 -3.15 -19.57
C GLY A 112 6.45 -2.05 -19.47
N GLU A 113 6.90 -1.70 -18.26
CA GLU A 113 8.00 -0.75 -18.06
C GLU A 113 9.35 -1.47 -17.98
N ASP A 114 10.44 -0.76 -18.29
CA ASP A 114 11.80 -1.30 -18.13
C ASP A 114 12.09 -1.61 -16.65
N SER A 115 12.77 -2.72 -16.36
CA SER A 115 13.08 -3.14 -14.98
C SER A 115 13.86 -2.10 -14.14
N LYS A 116 14.58 -1.20 -14.81
CA LYS A 116 15.35 -0.11 -14.20
C LYS A 116 14.60 1.23 -14.20
N ASP A 117 13.37 1.29 -14.72
CA ASP A 117 12.61 2.53 -14.78
C ASP A 117 12.35 3.06 -13.36
N PRO A 118 12.68 4.33 -13.07
CA PRO A 118 12.42 4.95 -11.77
C PRO A 118 10.96 4.98 -11.33
N SER A 119 10.01 4.94 -12.25
CA SER A 119 8.56 4.97 -11.97
C SER A 119 8.13 3.89 -10.97
N HIS A 120 8.80 2.73 -10.98
CA HIS A 120 8.59 1.65 -10.02
C HIS A 120 8.68 2.13 -8.57
N LYS A 121 9.50 3.16 -8.29
CA LYS A 121 9.65 3.73 -6.94
C LYS A 121 8.34 4.24 -6.35
N THR A 122 7.32 4.54 -7.17
CA THR A 122 5.97 4.91 -6.71
C THR A 122 5.38 3.86 -5.77
N ASN A 123 5.64 2.58 -6.04
CA ASN A 123 5.12 1.44 -5.26
C ASN A 123 6.22 0.59 -4.62
N ARG A 124 7.50 1.01 -4.71
CA ARG A 124 8.59 0.36 -3.96
C ARG A 124 8.61 0.84 -2.52
N SER A 125 8.46 -0.11 -1.61
CA SER A 125 8.40 0.09 -0.16
C SER A 125 9.56 -0.62 0.55
N PRO A 126 9.77 -0.34 1.85
CA PRO A 126 10.79 -1.04 2.65
C PRO A 126 10.52 -2.54 2.84
N TYR A 127 9.24 -2.94 2.82
CA TYR A 127 8.79 -4.33 3.02
C TYR A 127 7.65 -4.67 2.05
N PRO A 128 7.35 -5.97 1.82
CA PRO A 128 6.10 -6.39 1.20
C PRO A 128 4.92 -5.91 2.06
N MET A 129 4.01 -5.14 1.47
CA MET A 129 2.88 -4.55 2.19
C MET A 129 1.63 -4.47 1.34
N ILE A 130 0.50 -4.79 1.96
CA ILE A 130 -0.83 -4.44 1.42
C ILE A 130 -1.31 -3.21 2.16
N HIS A 131 -1.62 -2.16 1.40
CA HIS A 131 -2.29 -0.98 1.91
C HIS A 131 -3.80 -1.15 1.72
N VAL A 132 -4.55 -1.16 2.82
CA VAL A 132 -6.01 -1.22 2.81
C VAL A 132 -6.57 0.18 3.00
N LEU A 133 -7.56 0.52 2.17
CA LEU A 133 -8.21 1.83 2.14
C LEU A 133 -9.72 1.65 2.10
N ARG A 134 -10.46 2.45 2.87
CA ARG A 134 -11.91 2.57 2.69
C ARG A 134 -12.24 3.41 1.46
N ARG A 135 -13.07 2.87 0.56
CA ARG A 135 -13.42 3.52 -0.71
C ARG A 135 -14.10 4.86 -0.51
N ASP A 136 -15.04 4.96 0.44
CA ASP A 136 -15.76 6.21 0.70
C ASP A 136 -14.82 7.36 1.12
N GLN A 137 -13.72 7.05 1.81
CA GLN A 137 -12.71 8.03 2.20
C GLN A 137 -11.80 8.41 1.04
N VAL A 138 -11.45 7.45 0.19
CA VAL A 138 -10.69 7.72 -1.05
C VAL A 138 -11.51 8.62 -1.97
N GLU A 139 -12.79 8.32 -2.19
CA GLU A 139 -13.70 9.13 -3.00
C GLU A 139 -13.82 10.56 -2.45
N LYS A 140 -14.06 10.74 -1.15
CA LYS A 140 -14.08 12.06 -0.51
C LYS A 140 -12.77 12.82 -0.67
N ALA A 141 -11.64 12.12 -0.62
CA ALA A 141 -10.32 12.72 -0.81
C ALA A 141 -10.11 13.18 -2.26
N ILE A 142 -10.54 12.38 -3.23
CA ILE A 142 -10.52 12.72 -4.67
C ILE A 142 -11.42 13.94 -4.93
N GLU A 143 -12.67 13.93 -4.46
CA GLU A 143 -13.62 15.05 -4.59
C GLU A 143 -13.07 16.35 -4.02
N SER A 144 -12.35 16.28 -2.90
CA SER A 144 -11.75 17.45 -2.24
C SER A 144 -10.49 17.96 -2.94
N TYR A 145 -9.76 17.09 -3.64
CA TYR A 145 -8.51 17.43 -4.31
C TYR A 145 -8.72 17.98 -5.72
N GLY A 146 -9.70 17.44 -6.44
CA GLY A 146 -9.98 17.77 -7.84
C GLY A 146 -9.50 16.66 -8.79
N ASP A 147 -8.95 17.03 -9.94
CA ASP A 147 -8.50 16.08 -10.96
C ASP A 147 -7.28 15.27 -10.49
N THR A 148 -7.45 13.95 -10.42
CA THR A 148 -6.44 12.99 -9.97
C THR A 148 -5.80 12.20 -11.10
N ASP A 149 -6.30 12.34 -12.33
CA ASP A 149 -5.88 11.54 -13.49
C ASP A 149 -4.43 11.83 -13.88
N GLU A 150 -3.95 13.03 -13.53
CA GLU A 150 -2.59 13.47 -13.79
C GLU A 150 -1.57 12.96 -12.75
N ILE A 151 -2.01 12.41 -11.60
CA ILE A 151 -1.11 11.96 -10.53
C ILE A 151 -0.11 10.90 -11.03
N PRO A 152 -0.54 9.82 -11.71
CA PRO A 152 0.40 8.81 -12.21
C PRO A 152 1.43 9.40 -13.18
N ARG A 153 0.98 10.21 -14.16
CA ARG A 153 1.89 10.84 -15.14
C ARG A 153 2.90 11.75 -14.46
N ARG A 154 2.44 12.60 -13.53
CA ARG A 154 3.30 13.51 -12.76
C ARG A 154 4.33 12.74 -11.92
N ASN A 155 3.93 11.64 -11.29
CA ASN A 155 4.82 10.80 -10.48
C ASN A 155 5.92 10.17 -11.34
N ILE A 156 5.54 9.60 -12.49
CA ILE A 156 6.49 9.00 -13.44
C ILE A 156 7.50 10.05 -13.91
N GLU A 157 7.03 11.24 -14.33
CA GLU A 157 7.91 12.33 -14.77
C GLU A 157 8.85 12.82 -13.68
N LEU A 158 8.35 12.95 -12.44
CA LEU A 158 9.16 13.33 -11.30
C LEU A 158 10.25 12.30 -11.02
N LEU A 159 9.88 11.02 -10.93
CA LEU A 159 10.82 9.95 -10.59
C LEU A 159 11.86 9.76 -11.69
N ARG A 160 11.48 9.82 -12.96
CA ARG A 160 12.44 9.79 -14.09
C ARG A 160 13.42 10.95 -14.05
N LYS A 161 13.01 12.14 -13.58
CA LYS A 161 13.90 13.30 -13.38
C LYS A 161 14.86 13.12 -12.21
N LEU A 162 14.48 12.35 -11.20
CA LEU A 162 15.31 12.08 -10.01
C LEU A 162 16.34 10.96 -10.24
N GLY A 163 16.17 10.13 -11.30
CA GLY A 163 16.98 8.93 -11.56
C GLY A 163 16.50 7.73 -10.76
#